data_AF-A0A832HTT7-F1
#
_entry.id   AF-A0A832HTT7-F1
#
_cell.length_a   1.000
_cell.length_b   1.000
_cell.length_c   1.000
_cell.angle_alpha   90.00
_cell.angle_beta   90.00
_cell.angle_gamma   90.00
#
_symmetry.space_group_name_H-M   'P 1'
#
loop_
_entity.id
_entity.type
_entity.pdbx_description
1 polymer ?
#
loop_
_entity_poly.entity_id
_entity_poly.type
_entity_poly.pdbx_seq_one_letter_code
_entity_poly.pdbx_strand_id
1 'polypeptide(L)'
;MNPAKVHLNRPSAKPPHERRTFTARHSYRGLCPKSAGLEVRAMAGPNSAFTMVEIAICIAIIAFALVAIIGVLPTGLQVQKQNREDTIIQQEGAFWIETIRSGAQGLDYLTNLVDVIHTETFSQVLGQPGGTLTTADATYGQGFRNGRDIVGLLSLPKLFLYTNERGQPMLFKSRSTFAFVRALAGSAIEKVPKNDFAFAYRISTELTPFSPLAGFNTNFNVPNLPPAEWVARSNTFLRATLLRQNAYELKVTFAWPIYQSKTGVRVGNNRKTFRTLVSGTLWRTNVDYLQQHDLFFVQPSQFTVSQ
;
A
#
# COMPACT_ATOMS: atom_id res chain seq x y z
N MET A 1 8.76 5.26 63.65
CA MET A 1 8.01 6.53 63.69
C MET A 1 6.82 6.43 62.73
N ASN A 2 5.66 6.88 63.19
CA ASN A 2 4.30 6.62 62.70
C ASN A 2 4.03 7.10 61.25
N PRO A 3 3.08 6.47 60.53
CA PRO A 3 2.65 6.85 59.18
C PRO A 3 1.48 7.84 59.19
N ALA A 4 1.43 8.78 58.24
CA ALA A 4 0.31 9.69 58.07
C ALA A 4 -0.53 9.34 56.83
N LYS A 5 -1.77 8.94 57.11
CA LYS A 5 -2.91 8.72 56.21
C LYS A 5 -3.33 10.04 55.55
N VAL A 6 -3.70 10.01 54.27
CA VAL A 6 -4.56 11.03 53.65
C VAL A 6 -5.77 10.37 53.00
N HIS A 7 -6.91 10.98 53.27
CA HIS A 7 -8.27 10.45 53.17
C HIS A 7 -8.79 10.18 51.74
N LEU A 8 -9.61 9.14 51.68
CA LEU A 8 -10.61 8.82 50.66
C LEU A 8 -11.49 10.01 50.29
N ASN A 9 -11.78 10.18 48.99
CA ASN A 9 -13.04 10.77 48.53
C ASN A 9 -13.40 10.36 47.08
N ARG A 10 -14.45 9.56 46.94
CA ARG A 10 -15.35 9.36 45.79
C ARG A 10 -16.72 8.97 46.39
N PRO A 11 -17.87 9.10 45.70
CA PRO A 11 -18.14 9.67 44.37
C PRO A 11 -19.30 10.72 44.38
N SER A 12 -19.45 11.53 43.32
CA SER A 12 -20.67 12.32 43.09
C SER A 12 -21.41 11.83 41.85
N ALA A 13 -22.73 11.70 42.02
CA ALA A 13 -23.65 10.94 41.21
C ALA A 13 -24.15 11.68 39.95
N LYS A 14 -24.47 10.89 38.92
CA LYS A 14 -25.23 11.28 37.72
C LYS A 14 -26.65 11.74 38.10
N PRO A 15 -27.19 12.80 37.46
CA PRO A 15 -28.61 13.13 37.58
C PRO A 15 -29.49 12.21 36.70
N PRO A 16 -30.73 11.91 37.14
CA PRO A 16 -31.60 10.91 36.49
C PRO A 16 -32.42 11.46 35.32
N HIS A 17 -32.71 10.55 34.40
CA HIS A 17 -33.58 10.71 33.24
C HIS A 17 -35.06 10.93 33.64
N GLU A 18 -35.63 12.05 33.20
CA GLU A 18 -37.06 12.37 33.30
C GLU A 18 -37.85 11.56 32.25
N ARG A 19 -38.48 10.45 32.67
CA ARG A 19 -39.50 9.74 31.88
C ARG A 19 -40.84 10.45 32.03
N ARG A 20 -41.31 11.11 30.97
CA ARG A 20 -42.70 11.58 30.88
C ARG A 20 -43.60 10.47 30.35
N THR A 21 -44.36 9.87 31.27
CA THR A 21 -45.52 9.02 30.99
C THR A 21 -46.71 9.89 30.58
N PHE A 22 -47.18 9.74 29.34
CA PHE A 22 -48.40 10.37 28.85
C PHE A 22 -49.58 9.46 29.18
N THR A 23 -50.25 9.71 30.31
CA THR A 23 -51.49 9.01 30.69
C THR A 23 -52.69 9.70 30.06
N ALA A 24 -53.32 9.01 29.11
CA ALA A 24 -54.63 9.34 28.57
C ALA A 24 -55.72 9.13 29.63
N ARG A 25 -56.42 10.20 30.02
CA ARG A 25 -57.79 10.14 30.56
C ARG A 25 -58.51 11.43 30.17
N HIS A 26 -59.54 11.31 29.34
CA HIS A 26 -60.60 12.30 29.27
C HIS A 26 -61.95 11.60 29.38
N SER A 27 -62.73 12.17 30.29
CA SER A 27 -63.97 11.67 30.87
C SER A 27 -65.13 11.92 29.93
N TYR A 28 -65.94 10.89 29.66
CA TYR A 28 -67.28 11.08 29.09
C TYR A 28 -68.20 11.67 30.18
N ARG A 29 -68.74 12.86 29.92
CA ARG A 29 -69.95 13.33 30.61
C ARG A 29 -70.82 14.04 29.56
N GLY A 30 -71.93 13.40 29.24
CA GLY A 30 -72.88 13.88 28.25
C GLY A 30 -73.61 15.14 28.69
N LEU A 31 -73.94 15.96 27.70
CA LEU A 31 -75.01 16.93 27.70
C LEU A 31 -75.44 17.09 26.23
N CYS A 32 -76.58 16.49 25.89
CA CYS A 32 -77.34 16.87 24.70
C CYS A 32 -77.95 18.26 24.97
N PRO A 33 -77.90 19.20 24.02
CA PRO A 33 -79.18 19.57 23.41
C PRO A 33 -79.12 19.97 21.94
N LYS A 34 -80.26 19.71 21.30
CA LYS A 34 -80.90 20.47 20.21
C LYS A 34 -80.18 20.47 18.85
N SER A 35 -80.80 19.69 17.96
CA SER A 35 -80.83 19.81 16.51
C SER A 35 -80.82 21.26 16.02
N ALA A 36 -79.63 21.79 15.79
CA ALA A 36 -79.41 22.85 14.82
C ALA A 36 -79.06 22.14 13.50
N GLY A 37 -79.90 22.34 12.48
CA GLY A 37 -79.66 21.82 11.15
C GLY A 37 -78.29 22.26 10.65
N LEU A 38 -77.36 21.31 10.58
CA LEU A 38 -76.14 21.46 9.83
C LEU A 38 -76.53 21.23 8.37
N GLU A 39 -76.86 22.30 7.65
CA GLU A 39 -76.81 22.26 6.19
C GLU A 39 -75.38 21.88 5.80
N VAL A 40 -75.18 20.63 5.41
CA VAL A 40 -74.03 20.22 4.63
C VAL A 40 -74.19 20.90 3.27
N ARG A 41 -73.77 22.16 3.17
CA ARG A 41 -73.42 22.75 1.89
C ARG A 41 -72.24 21.95 1.38
N ALA A 42 -72.52 20.97 0.53
CA ALA A 42 -71.55 20.42 -0.39
C ALA A 42 -71.01 21.61 -1.18
N MET A 43 -69.85 22.14 -0.77
CA MET A 43 -69.03 22.94 -1.66
C MET A 43 -68.58 22.00 -2.76
N ALA A 44 -69.40 21.91 -3.81
CA ALA A 44 -68.95 21.47 -5.12
C ALA A 44 -67.94 22.51 -5.61
N GLY A 45 -66.74 22.48 -5.04
CA GLY A 45 -65.56 22.94 -5.76
C GLY A 45 -65.46 22.10 -7.03
N PRO A 46 -65.05 22.66 -8.17
CA PRO A 46 -64.85 21.87 -9.36
C PRO A 46 -63.96 20.69 -9.00
N ASN A 47 -64.47 19.47 -9.20
CA ASN A 47 -63.69 18.24 -9.09
C ASN A 47 -62.64 18.28 -10.20
N SER A 48 -61.55 19.00 -9.97
CA SER A 48 -60.32 18.88 -10.74
C SER A 48 -59.66 17.58 -10.30
N ALA A 49 -60.22 16.47 -10.78
CA ALA A 49 -59.49 15.21 -10.80
C ALA A 49 -58.47 15.30 -11.93
N PHE A 50 -57.23 14.89 -11.67
CA PHE A 50 -56.19 14.81 -12.70
C PHE A 50 -56.71 13.97 -13.86
N THR A 51 -56.56 14.48 -15.07
CA THR A 51 -56.88 13.76 -16.28
C THR A 51 -55.96 12.55 -16.42
N MET A 52 -56.45 11.48 -17.03
CA MET A 52 -55.66 10.26 -17.29
C MET A 52 -54.34 10.58 -18.02
N VAL A 53 -54.35 11.61 -18.88
CA VAL A 53 -53.18 12.11 -19.61
C VAL A 53 -52.16 12.76 -18.67
N GLU A 54 -52.59 13.60 -17.73
CA GLU A 54 -51.68 14.23 -16.74
C GLU A 54 -51.00 13.16 -15.88
N ILE A 55 -51.75 12.16 -15.40
CA ILE A 55 -51.16 11.06 -14.62
C ILE A 55 -50.18 10.25 -15.47
N ALA A 56 -50.50 9.99 -16.74
CA ALA A 56 -49.61 9.25 -17.65
C ALA A 56 -48.28 9.99 -17.88
N ILE A 57 -48.33 11.31 -18.07
CA ILE A 57 -47.12 12.12 -18.26
C ILE A 57 -46.31 12.19 -16.97
N CYS A 58 -46.95 12.34 -15.80
CA CYS A 58 -46.26 12.32 -14.52
C CYS A 58 -45.52 11.00 -14.27
N ILE A 59 -46.16 9.86 -14.53
CA ILE A 59 -45.53 8.54 -14.39
C ILE A 59 -44.39 8.37 -15.39
N ALA A 60 -44.56 8.83 -16.63
CA ALA A 60 -43.51 8.78 -17.65
C ALA A 60 -42.26 9.57 -17.23
N ILE A 61 -42.44 10.77 -16.68
CA ILE A 61 -41.33 11.61 -16.19
C ILE A 61 -40.63 10.96 -15.00
N ILE A 62 -41.38 10.43 -14.03
CA ILE A 62 -40.80 9.74 -12.86
C ILE A 62 -40.01 8.50 -13.30
N ALA A 63 -40.56 7.70 -14.21
CA ALA A 63 -39.88 6.52 -14.74
C ALA A 63 -38.57 6.90 -15.44
N PHE A 64 -38.57 7.96 -16.25
CA PHE A 64 -37.36 8.46 -16.91
C PHE A 64 -36.30 8.93 -15.90
N ALA A 65 -36.71 9.68 -14.87
CA ALA A 65 -35.79 10.17 -13.84
C ALA A 65 -35.14 9.03 -13.04
N LEU A 66 -35.91 7.99 -12.69
CA LEU A 66 -35.39 6.82 -11.98
C LEU A 66 -34.36 6.05 -12.81
N VAL A 67 -34.62 5.87 -14.11
CA VAL A 67 -33.66 5.24 -15.04
C VAL A 67 -32.38 6.06 -15.12
N ALA A 68 -32.48 7.39 -15.18
CA ALA A 68 -31.32 8.28 -15.21
C ALA A 68 -30.47 8.17 -13.92
N ILE A 69 -31.08 8.21 -12.74
CA ILE A 69 -30.36 8.12 -11.45
C ILE A 69 -29.71 6.74 -11.27
N ILE A 70 -30.45 5.67 -11.53
CA ILE A 70 -29.95 4.30 -11.41
C ILE A 70 -28.84 4.05 -12.44
N GLY A 71 -28.93 4.66 -13.63
CA GLY A 71 -27.91 4.55 -14.67
C GLY A 71 -26.55 5.15 -14.29
N VAL A 72 -26.53 6.26 -13.53
CA VAL A 72 -25.28 6.95 -13.15
C VAL A 72 -24.69 6.47 -11.81
N LEU A 73 -25.49 5.85 -10.94
CA LEU A 73 -25.05 5.38 -9.62
C LEU A 73 -23.85 4.40 -9.70
N PRO A 74 -23.84 3.37 -10.58
CA PRO A 74 -22.69 2.47 -10.71
C PRO A 74 -21.40 3.20 -11.05
N THR A 75 -21.46 4.17 -11.96
CA THR A 75 -20.32 5.00 -12.36
C THR A 75 -19.81 5.85 -11.19
N GLY A 76 -20.71 6.49 -10.45
CA GLY A 76 -20.34 7.28 -9.27
C GLY A 76 -19.63 6.45 -8.19
N LEU A 77 -20.10 5.23 -7.93
CA LEU A 77 -19.47 4.31 -6.98
C LEU A 77 -18.08 3.85 -7.44
N GLN A 78 -17.91 3.57 -8.74
CA GLN A 78 -16.61 3.21 -9.31
C GLN A 78 -15.60 4.35 -9.18
N VAL A 79 -16.01 5.59 -9.46
CA VAL A 79 -15.15 6.78 -9.31
C VAL A 79 -14.72 6.98 -7.86
N GLN A 80 -15.63 6.83 -6.89
CA GLN A 80 -15.30 6.93 -5.47
C GLN A 80 -14.30 5.85 -5.04
N LYS A 81 -14.52 4.61 -5.48
CA LYS A 81 -13.60 3.50 -5.21
C LYS A 81 -12.22 3.79 -5.80
N GLN A 82 -12.15 4.20 -7.06
CA GLN A 82 -10.89 4.49 -7.73
C GLN A 82 -10.13 5.64 -7.04
N ASN A 83 -10.82 6.72 -6.67
CA ASN A 83 -10.21 7.84 -5.94
C ASN A 83 -9.68 7.40 -4.56
N ARG A 84 -10.39 6.50 -3.86
CA ARG A 84 -9.93 5.90 -2.60
C ARG A 84 -8.67 5.08 -2.83
N GLU A 85 -8.67 4.19 -3.82
CA GLU A 85 -7.52 3.34 -4.17
C GLU A 85 -6.30 4.19 -4.54
N ASP A 86 -6.46 5.21 -5.37
CA ASP A 86 -5.37 6.12 -5.77
C ASP A 86 -4.75 6.86 -4.58
N THR A 87 -5.59 7.27 -3.62
CA THR A 87 -5.13 7.91 -2.40
C THR A 87 -4.34 6.95 -1.52
N ILE A 88 -4.82 5.72 -1.37
CA ILE A 88 -4.11 4.66 -0.61
C ILE A 88 -2.74 4.39 -1.24
N ILE A 89 -2.69 4.17 -2.56
CA ILE A 89 -1.42 3.92 -3.27
C ILE A 89 -0.47 5.10 -3.15
N GLN A 90 -0.97 6.35 -3.15
CA GLN A 90 -0.13 7.53 -2.96
C GLN A 90 0.50 7.59 -1.57
N GLN A 91 -0.29 7.31 -0.52
CA GLN A 91 0.18 7.35 0.87
C GLN A 91 1.14 6.19 1.16
N GLU A 92 0.78 4.99 0.74
CA GLU A 92 1.57 3.79 0.98
C GLU A 92 2.81 3.73 0.09
N GLY A 93 2.76 4.32 -1.10
CA GLY A 93 3.94 4.51 -1.94
C GLY A 93 5.05 5.29 -1.25
N ALA A 94 4.70 6.35 -0.52
CA ALA A 94 5.65 7.11 0.28
C ALA A 94 6.20 6.27 1.45
N PHE A 95 5.32 5.54 2.15
CA PHE A 95 5.70 4.64 3.24
C PHE A 95 6.72 3.57 2.79
N TRP A 96 6.45 2.88 1.68
CA TRP A 96 7.32 1.80 1.20
C TRP A 96 8.67 2.32 0.70
N ILE A 97 8.67 3.47 0.01
CA ILE A 97 9.92 4.12 -0.40
C ILE A 97 10.77 4.47 0.81
N GLU A 98 10.19 5.05 1.86
CA GLU A 98 10.93 5.44 3.05
C GLU A 98 11.41 4.23 3.86
N THR A 99 10.56 3.22 3.98
CA THR A 99 10.87 1.95 4.66
C THR A 99 12.10 1.27 4.04
N ILE A 100 12.14 1.16 2.71
CA ILE A 100 13.25 0.54 1.98
C ILE A 100 14.48 1.45 2.00
N ARG A 101 14.30 2.76 1.77
CA ARG A 101 15.41 3.74 1.77
C ARG A 101 16.13 3.80 3.12
N SER A 102 15.40 3.73 4.23
CA SER A 102 15.97 3.78 5.57
C SER A 102 16.52 2.43 6.04
N GLY A 103 16.24 1.34 5.32
CA GLY A 103 16.58 -0.02 5.74
C GLY A 103 15.87 -0.41 7.04
N ALA A 104 14.61 -0.01 7.21
CA ALA A 104 13.88 -0.20 8.47
C ALA A 104 13.73 -1.70 8.83
N GLN A 105 14.07 -2.07 10.07
CA GLN A 105 14.05 -3.47 10.52
C GLN A 105 12.94 -3.78 11.54
N GLY A 106 12.39 -2.77 12.22
CA GLY A 106 11.44 -2.94 13.32
C GLY A 106 9.95 -2.95 12.94
N LEU A 107 9.62 -3.18 11.67
CA LEU A 107 8.24 -3.08 11.17
C LEU A 107 7.50 -4.42 11.23
N ASP A 108 7.44 -5.02 12.42
CA ASP A 108 6.96 -6.41 12.58
C ASP A 108 5.48 -6.58 12.23
N TYR A 109 4.68 -5.53 12.33
CA TYR A 109 3.28 -5.55 11.91
C TYR A 109 3.11 -5.83 10.40
N LEU A 110 4.14 -5.62 9.57
CA LEU A 110 4.11 -5.95 8.13
C LEU A 110 3.88 -7.44 7.89
N THR A 111 4.28 -8.29 8.84
CA THR A 111 4.00 -9.73 8.78
C THR A 111 2.52 -10.03 8.63
N ASN A 112 1.62 -9.19 9.16
CA ASN A 112 0.17 -9.37 9.01
C ASN A 112 -0.40 -8.82 7.71
N LEU A 113 0.40 -8.08 6.92
CA LEU A 113 -0.05 -7.36 5.73
C LEU A 113 0.54 -7.92 4.44
N VAL A 114 1.76 -8.44 4.50
CA VAL A 114 2.45 -9.06 3.36
C VAL A 114 2.14 -10.55 3.34
N ASP A 115 1.51 -11.00 2.27
CA ASP A 115 1.06 -12.39 2.16
C ASP A 115 2.18 -13.28 1.59
N VAL A 116 2.82 -12.83 0.50
CA VAL A 116 3.92 -13.56 -0.17
C VAL A 116 4.94 -12.58 -0.74
N ILE A 117 6.22 -12.94 -0.69
CA ILE A 117 7.31 -12.31 -1.45
C ILE A 117 7.93 -13.35 -2.38
N HIS A 118 7.97 -13.00 -3.67
CA HIS A 118 8.62 -13.78 -4.72
C HIS A 118 9.92 -13.10 -5.13
N THR A 119 11.00 -13.87 -5.16
CA THR A 119 12.32 -13.40 -5.61
C THR A 119 12.93 -14.37 -6.60
N GLU A 120 13.50 -13.83 -7.67
CA GLU A 120 14.23 -14.60 -8.68
C GLU A 120 15.64 -14.05 -8.81
N THR A 121 16.64 -14.84 -8.44
CA THR A 121 18.05 -14.47 -8.51
C THR A 121 18.82 -15.42 -9.42
N PHE A 122 19.71 -14.86 -10.23
CA PHE A 122 20.65 -15.62 -11.04
C PHE A 122 22.05 -15.43 -10.48
N SER A 123 22.74 -16.52 -10.18
CA SER A 123 24.10 -16.52 -9.64
C SER A 123 25.09 -17.20 -10.59
N GLN A 124 26.25 -16.60 -10.81
CA GLN A 124 27.29 -17.13 -11.69
C GLN A 124 28.69 -16.85 -11.12
N VAL A 125 29.62 -17.81 -11.22
CA VAL A 125 31.04 -17.57 -10.92
C VAL A 125 31.64 -16.75 -12.06
N LEU A 126 32.32 -15.65 -11.73
CA LEU A 126 32.90 -14.74 -12.72
C LEU A 126 33.97 -15.48 -13.55
N GLY A 127 33.88 -15.37 -14.88
CA GLY A 127 34.81 -16.03 -15.79
C GLY A 127 34.49 -17.50 -16.09
N GLN A 128 33.42 -18.07 -15.53
CA GLN A 128 32.95 -19.42 -15.87
C GLN A 128 31.65 -19.38 -16.68
N PRO A 129 31.47 -20.23 -17.70
CA PRO A 129 30.18 -20.38 -18.38
C PRO A 129 29.17 -21.11 -17.49
N GLY A 130 27.91 -20.64 -17.49
CA GLY A 130 26.83 -21.23 -16.72
C GLY A 130 26.51 -20.48 -15.42
N GLY A 131 25.24 -20.47 -15.03
CA GLY A 131 24.79 -19.91 -13.77
C GLY A 131 23.48 -20.55 -13.32
N THR A 132 23.19 -20.40 -12.03
CA THR A 132 22.05 -21.03 -11.36
C THR A 132 20.95 -20.00 -11.17
N LEU A 133 19.72 -20.35 -11.58
CA LEU A 133 18.54 -19.58 -11.23
C LEU A 133 17.96 -20.14 -9.93
N THR A 134 17.83 -19.28 -8.93
CA THR A 134 17.18 -19.59 -7.66
C THR A 134 15.91 -18.77 -7.54
N THR A 135 14.80 -19.47 -7.28
CA THR A 135 13.48 -18.88 -7.06
C THR A 135 13.07 -19.11 -5.61
N ALA A 136 12.55 -18.08 -4.96
CA ALA A 136 12.15 -18.17 -3.57
C ALA A 136 10.84 -17.47 -3.30
N ASP A 137 9.95 -18.21 -2.64
CA ASP A 137 8.61 -17.80 -2.28
C ASP A 137 8.50 -17.84 -0.76
N ALA A 138 8.65 -16.68 -0.13
CA ALA A 138 8.44 -16.57 1.30
C ALA A 138 6.96 -16.27 1.56
N THR A 139 6.27 -17.13 2.33
CA THR A 139 4.81 -17.08 2.54
C THR A 139 4.46 -16.85 4.00
N TYR A 140 3.34 -16.15 4.24
CA TYR A 140 2.76 -15.96 5.58
C TYR A 140 2.61 -17.26 6.39
N GLY A 141 3.01 -17.23 7.67
CA GLY A 141 2.87 -18.33 8.63
C GLY A 141 3.97 -19.39 8.58
N GLN A 142 4.72 -19.49 7.48
CA GLN A 142 5.87 -20.40 7.34
C GLN A 142 7.20 -19.67 7.01
N GLY A 143 7.17 -18.36 6.70
CA GLY A 143 8.31 -17.70 6.02
C GLY A 143 8.53 -16.20 6.21
N PHE A 144 7.96 -15.52 7.22
CA PHE A 144 8.47 -14.23 7.71
C PHE A 144 8.27 -14.17 9.22
N ARG A 145 9.29 -13.77 9.99
CA ARG A 145 9.15 -13.65 11.45
C ARG A 145 8.99 -12.21 11.93
N ASN A 146 9.49 -11.26 11.14
CA ASN A 146 9.57 -9.85 11.53
C ASN A 146 9.57 -8.94 10.30
N GLY A 147 9.55 -7.63 10.53
CA GLY A 147 9.61 -6.63 9.46
C GLY A 147 10.95 -6.65 8.73
N ARG A 148 12.04 -6.99 9.43
CA ARG A 148 13.39 -7.12 8.87
C ARG A 148 13.42 -8.09 7.69
N ASP A 149 12.78 -9.25 7.78
CA ASP A 149 12.74 -10.24 6.70
C ASP A 149 12.10 -9.65 5.43
N ILE A 150 10.97 -8.97 5.61
CA ILE A 150 10.18 -8.38 4.52
C ILE A 150 10.97 -7.25 3.85
N VAL A 151 11.47 -6.29 4.63
CA VAL A 151 12.23 -5.16 4.09
C VAL A 151 13.53 -5.64 3.46
N GLY A 152 14.19 -6.62 4.09
CA GLY A 152 15.43 -7.23 3.62
C GLY A 152 15.30 -7.87 2.23
N LEU A 153 14.23 -8.63 2.01
CA LEU A 153 13.94 -9.26 0.72
C LEU A 153 13.49 -8.23 -0.33
N LEU A 154 12.66 -7.26 0.05
CA LEU A 154 12.23 -6.20 -0.88
C LEU A 154 13.36 -5.26 -1.31
N SER A 155 14.46 -5.22 -0.56
CA SER A 155 15.63 -4.38 -0.83
C SER A 155 16.70 -5.08 -1.67
N LEU A 156 16.39 -6.25 -2.26
CA LEU A 156 17.32 -7.00 -3.12
C LEU A 156 17.86 -6.11 -4.26
N PRO A 157 19.20 -5.92 -4.35
CA PRO A 157 19.79 -5.18 -5.45
C PRO A 157 19.69 -5.96 -6.76
N LYS A 158 19.52 -5.24 -7.86
CA LYS A 158 19.46 -5.79 -9.22
C LYS A 158 20.75 -6.49 -9.62
N LEU A 159 21.87 -6.01 -9.09
CA LEU A 159 23.19 -6.56 -9.35
C LEU A 159 24.05 -6.40 -8.09
N PHE A 160 24.69 -7.48 -7.65
CA PHE A 160 25.72 -7.41 -6.61
C PHE A 160 26.81 -8.46 -6.86
N LEU A 161 27.98 -8.21 -6.26
CA LEU A 161 29.12 -9.11 -6.30
C LEU A 161 29.33 -9.70 -4.91
N TYR A 162 29.71 -10.97 -4.86
CA TYR A 162 30.05 -11.65 -3.62
C TYR A 162 31.19 -12.63 -3.87
N THR A 163 32.01 -12.89 -2.85
CA THR A 163 33.07 -13.90 -2.93
C THR A 163 32.60 -15.17 -2.23
N ASN A 164 32.52 -16.29 -2.95
CA ASN A 164 32.11 -17.56 -2.34
C ASN A 164 33.11 -18.07 -1.30
N GLU A 165 32.75 -19.15 -0.60
CA GLU A 165 33.60 -19.82 0.41
C GLU A 165 34.99 -20.22 -0.12
N ARG A 166 35.14 -20.37 -1.45
CA ARG A 166 36.39 -20.73 -2.13
C ARG A 166 37.20 -19.51 -2.60
N GLY A 167 36.81 -18.30 -2.22
CA GLY A 167 37.51 -17.07 -2.63
C GLY A 167 37.21 -16.62 -4.06
N GLN A 168 36.24 -17.24 -4.75
CA GLN A 168 35.93 -16.92 -6.14
C GLN A 168 34.88 -15.81 -6.22
N PRO A 169 35.07 -14.78 -7.07
CA PRO A 169 34.06 -13.76 -7.29
C PRO A 169 32.84 -14.36 -7.99
N MET A 170 31.66 -14.03 -7.49
CA MET A 170 30.36 -14.40 -8.01
C MET A 170 29.55 -13.15 -8.35
N LEU A 171 28.85 -13.23 -9.48
CA LEU A 171 27.88 -12.25 -9.93
C LEU A 171 26.48 -12.74 -9.59
N PHE A 172 25.72 -11.91 -8.88
CA PHE A 172 24.32 -12.13 -8.62
C PHE A 172 23.49 -11.06 -9.32
N LYS A 173 22.44 -11.49 -10.00
CA LYS A 173 21.49 -10.64 -10.72
C LYS A 173 20.08 -10.95 -10.28
N SER A 174 19.38 -9.98 -9.69
CA SER A 174 17.94 -10.10 -9.44
C SER A 174 17.15 -9.83 -10.72
N ARG A 175 16.26 -10.76 -11.07
CA ARG A 175 15.39 -10.65 -12.26
C ARG A 175 14.04 -10.07 -11.89
N SER A 176 13.44 -10.58 -10.83
CA SER A 176 12.15 -10.10 -10.33
C SER A 176 12.10 -10.18 -8.80
N THR A 177 11.53 -9.14 -8.19
CA THR A 177 11.20 -9.12 -6.76
C THR A 177 9.85 -8.44 -6.63
N PHE A 178 8.85 -9.17 -6.16
CA PHE A 178 7.52 -8.64 -5.95
C PHE A 178 6.84 -9.27 -4.75
N ALA A 179 5.92 -8.53 -4.15
CA ALA A 179 5.13 -9.01 -3.03
C ALA A 179 3.67 -8.66 -3.19
N PHE A 180 2.81 -9.48 -2.60
CA PHE A 180 1.38 -9.18 -2.46
C PHE A 180 1.13 -8.62 -1.08
N VAL A 181 0.52 -7.44 -1.05
CA VAL A 181 0.40 -6.60 0.15
C VAL A 181 -1.03 -6.11 0.27
N ARG A 182 -1.59 -6.25 1.47
CA ARG A 182 -2.82 -5.59 1.86
C ARG A 182 -2.56 -4.16 2.31
N ALA A 183 -3.49 -3.28 1.98
CA ALA A 183 -3.40 -1.88 2.36
C ALA A 183 -3.27 -1.71 3.89
N LEU A 184 -2.30 -0.88 4.28
CA LEU A 184 -2.09 -0.38 5.63
C LEU A 184 -3.25 0.52 6.06
N ALA A 185 -3.78 1.29 5.12
CA ALA A 185 -4.95 2.14 5.28
C ALA A 185 -6.23 1.38 4.96
N GLY A 186 -7.21 1.44 5.86
CA GLY A 186 -8.47 0.71 5.70
C GLY A 186 -9.36 0.85 6.92
N SER A 187 -10.64 0.49 6.74
CA SER A 187 -11.57 0.38 7.87
C SER A 187 -11.06 -0.64 8.89
N ALA A 188 -11.39 -0.48 10.17
CA ALA A 188 -10.97 -1.44 11.20
C ALA A 188 -11.43 -2.88 10.87
N ILE A 189 -12.54 -3.04 10.15
CA ILE A 189 -13.02 -4.35 9.68
C ILE A 189 -12.17 -4.94 8.54
N GLU A 190 -11.48 -4.09 7.76
CA GLU A 190 -10.55 -4.49 6.70
C GLU A 190 -9.18 -4.94 7.26
N LYS A 191 -8.87 -4.59 8.52
CA LYS A 191 -7.58 -4.86 9.19
C LYS A 191 -7.52 -6.18 9.96
N VAL A 192 -8.55 -7.01 9.86
CA VAL A 192 -8.57 -8.33 10.49
C VAL A 192 -7.54 -9.23 9.78
N PRO A 193 -6.74 -10.02 10.52
CA PRO A 193 -5.85 -11.00 9.91
C PRO A 193 -6.62 -11.92 8.96
N LYS A 194 -6.15 -12.07 7.72
CA LYS A 194 -6.79 -12.87 6.65
C LYS A 194 -8.14 -12.31 6.16
N ASN A 195 -8.23 -11.01 5.94
CA ASN A 195 -9.37 -10.42 5.22
C ASN A 195 -9.14 -10.37 3.70
N ASP A 196 -9.90 -11.16 2.95
CA ASP A 196 -9.91 -11.18 1.48
C ASP A 196 -10.62 -9.97 0.85
N PHE A 197 -11.40 -9.21 1.63
CA PHE A 197 -12.09 -8.00 1.20
C PHE A 197 -11.25 -6.72 1.36
N ALA A 198 -10.07 -6.82 1.97
CA ALA A 198 -9.16 -5.68 2.08
C ALA A 198 -8.63 -5.28 0.70
N PHE A 199 -8.51 -3.98 0.45
CA PHE A 199 -7.80 -3.52 -0.74
C PHE A 199 -6.36 -4.04 -0.71
N ALA A 200 -5.94 -4.65 -1.80
CA ALA A 200 -4.64 -5.28 -1.91
C ALA A 200 -4.02 -5.02 -3.27
N TYR A 201 -2.70 -4.98 -3.30
CA TYR A 201 -1.91 -4.64 -4.46
C TYR A 201 -0.64 -5.49 -4.52
N ARG A 202 -0.06 -5.57 -5.71
CA ARG A 202 1.28 -6.10 -5.89
C ARG A 202 2.28 -4.95 -5.86
N ILE A 203 3.28 -5.05 -4.99
CA ILE A 203 4.45 -4.17 -5.00
C ILE A 203 5.59 -4.89 -5.73
N SER A 204 6.33 -4.18 -6.58
CA SER A 204 7.54 -4.67 -7.23
C SER A 204 8.66 -3.69 -6.97
N THR A 205 9.78 -4.18 -6.45
CA THR A 205 10.92 -3.36 -6.04
C THR A 205 12.11 -3.64 -6.94
N GLU A 206 12.77 -2.57 -7.37
CA GLU A 206 14.01 -2.65 -8.14
C GLU A 206 15.00 -1.65 -7.56
N LEU A 207 16.11 -2.14 -7.03
CA LEU A 207 17.19 -1.33 -6.52
C LEU A 207 18.39 -1.44 -7.48
N THR A 208 18.67 -0.39 -8.24
CA THR A 208 19.70 -0.40 -9.29
C THR A 208 20.85 0.52 -8.91
N PRO A 209 22.13 0.07 -8.99
CA PRO A 209 23.27 0.94 -8.77
C PRO A 209 23.24 2.16 -9.70
N PHE A 210 23.47 3.35 -9.16
CA PHE A 210 23.53 4.58 -9.94
C PHE A 210 24.76 4.57 -10.83
N SER A 211 24.58 4.93 -12.10
CA SER A 211 25.70 5.02 -13.06
C SER A 211 25.78 6.43 -13.65
N PRO A 212 26.78 7.23 -13.28
CA PRO A 212 26.94 8.60 -13.77
C PRO A 212 27.61 8.69 -15.15
N LEU A 213 27.98 7.56 -15.77
CA LEU A 213 28.93 7.53 -16.89
C LEU A 213 28.35 7.87 -18.28
N ALA A 214 27.22 8.55 -18.35
CA ALA A 214 26.69 9.00 -19.63
C ALA A 214 27.68 10.00 -20.29
N GLY A 215 28.28 9.60 -21.42
CA GLY A 215 29.13 10.49 -22.23
C GLY A 215 30.60 10.62 -21.79
N PHE A 216 31.07 9.89 -20.77
CA PHE A 216 32.46 9.96 -20.32
C PHE A 216 33.29 8.75 -20.75
N ASN A 217 34.49 8.99 -21.30
CA ASN A 217 35.44 7.92 -21.60
C ASN A 217 36.21 7.54 -20.34
N THR A 218 36.00 6.32 -19.84
CA THR A 218 36.72 5.77 -18.68
C THR A 218 37.86 4.83 -19.06
N ASN A 219 38.10 4.63 -20.36
CA ASN A 219 39.21 3.80 -20.82
C ASN A 219 40.52 4.59 -20.77
N PHE A 220 41.27 4.42 -19.69
CA PHE A 220 42.61 4.99 -19.51
C PHE A 220 43.74 4.05 -19.98
N ASN A 221 43.41 2.92 -20.63
CA ASN A 221 44.37 1.95 -21.17
C ASN A 221 44.61 2.10 -22.69
N VAL A 222 44.15 3.20 -23.29
CA VAL A 222 44.37 3.46 -24.73
C VAL A 222 45.86 3.79 -24.98
N PRO A 223 46.50 3.21 -26.01
CA PRO A 223 47.86 3.58 -26.37
C PRO A 223 48.01 5.09 -26.66
N ASN A 224 49.16 5.67 -26.33
CA ASN A 224 49.52 7.08 -26.61
C ASN A 224 48.58 8.13 -25.99
N LEU A 225 47.94 7.81 -24.86
CA LEU A 225 47.15 8.77 -24.09
C LEU A 225 48.04 9.89 -23.49
N PRO A 226 47.73 11.18 -23.74
CA PRO A 226 48.42 12.28 -23.06
C PRO A 226 48.28 12.18 -21.53
N PRO A 227 49.30 12.56 -20.73
CA PRO A 227 49.24 12.42 -19.27
C PRO A 227 48.04 13.12 -18.61
N ALA A 228 47.68 14.31 -19.09
CA ALA A 228 46.52 15.06 -18.59
C ALA A 228 45.19 14.33 -18.84
N GLU A 229 45.07 13.66 -19.99
CA GLU A 229 43.86 12.90 -20.34
C GLU A 229 43.78 11.59 -19.54
N TRP A 230 44.92 10.93 -19.32
CA TRP A 230 44.99 9.76 -18.45
C TRP A 230 44.49 10.08 -17.03
N VAL A 231 44.92 11.21 -16.46
CA VAL A 231 44.48 11.66 -15.12
C VAL A 231 42.99 11.97 -15.12
N ALA A 232 42.46 12.65 -16.14
CA ALA A 232 41.03 12.93 -16.23
C ALA A 232 40.19 11.65 -16.28
N ARG A 233 40.55 10.69 -17.16
CA ARG A 233 39.80 9.44 -17.34
C ARG A 233 39.88 8.53 -16.11
N SER A 234 41.04 8.42 -15.47
CA SER A 234 41.22 7.64 -14.24
C SER A 234 40.43 8.25 -13.07
N ASN A 235 40.46 9.58 -12.88
CA ASN A 235 39.65 10.26 -11.87
C ASN A 235 38.14 10.09 -12.11
N THR A 236 37.68 10.16 -13.36
CA THR A 236 36.27 9.91 -13.69
C THR A 236 35.86 8.47 -13.41
N PHE A 237 36.73 7.50 -13.71
CA PHE A 237 36.48 6.09 -13.38
C PHE A 237 36.37 5.86 -11.87
N LEU A 238 37.28 6.46 -11.08
CA LEU A 238 37.22 6.39 -9.61
C LEU A 238 35.92 6.97 -9.08
N ARG A 239 35.54 8.19 -9.50
CA ARG A 239 34.28 8.84 -9.09
C ARG A 239 33.05 7.99 -9.44
N ALA A 240 33.03 7.41 -10.64
CA ALA A 240 31.91 6.58 -11.08
C ALA A 240 31.81 5.27 -10.29
N THR A 241 32.95 4.67 -9.95
CA THR A 241 32.99 3.46 -9.11
C THR A 241 32.47 3.77 -7.71
N LEU A 242 32.90 4.88 -7.10
CA LEU A 242 32.41 5.33 -5.80
C LEU A 242 30.91 5.61 -5.81
N LEU A 243 30.40 6.30 -6.83
CA LEU A 243 28.95 6.56 -6.95
C LEU A 243 28.15 5.28 -7.17
N ARG A 244 28.65 4.34 -7.96
CA ARG A 244 27.98 3.04 -8.19
C ARG A 244 27.89 2.19 -6.93
N GLN A 245 28.86 2.30 -6.03
CA GLN A 245 28.88 1.57 -4.77
C GLN A 245 28.02 2.20 -3.67
N ASN A 246 27.78 3.52 -3.76
CA ASN A 246 27.19 4.29 -2.68
C ASN A 246 25.89 5.01 -3.05
N ALA A 247 25.43 4.90 -4.28
CA ALA A 247 24.19 5.50 -4.73
C ALA A 247 23.38 4.49 -5.54
N TYR A 248 22.09 4.42 -5.26
CA TYR A 248 21.16 3.47 -5.85
C TYR A 248 19.87 4.17 -6.26
N GLU A 249 19.37 3.88 -7.46
CA GLU A 249 17.99 4.22 -7.85
C GLU A 249 17.05 3.15 -7.30
N LEU A 250 16.17 3.55 -6.40
CA LEU A 250 15.07 2.73 -5.90
C LEU A 250 13.81 3.03 -6.71
N LYS A 251 13.29 2.00 -7.37
CA LYS A 251 12.00 2.03 -8.07
C LYS A 251 11.05 1.07 -7.39
N VAL A 252 9.92 1.61 -6.94
CA VAL A 252 8.83 0.84 -6.35
C VAL A 252 7.60 0.99 -7.23
N THR A 253 7.07 -0.12 -7.71
CA THR A 253 5.89 -0.12 -8.57
C THR A 253 4.73 -0.88 -7.95
N PHE A 254 3.60 -0.21 -7.83
CA PHE A 254 2.33 -0.75 -7.39
C PHE A 254 1.51 -1.15 -8.59
N ALA A 255 0.82 -2.28 -8.48
CA ALA A 255 -0.14 -2.74 -9.48
C ALA A 255 -1.39 -3.34 -8.80
N TRP A 256 -2.57 -2.97 -9.28
CA TRP A 256 -3.87 -3.35 -8.72
C TRP A 256 -4.97 -3.28 -9.81
N PRO A 257 -6.21 -3.72 -9.55
CA PRO A 257 -6.61 -4.62 -8.46
C PRO A 257 -5.96 -6.01 -8.59
N ILE A 258 -5.87 -6.75 -7.49
CA ILE A 258 -5.46 -8.15 -7.53
C ILE A 258 -6.70 -9.06 -7.67
N TYR A 259 -6.55 -10.16 -8.39
CA TYR A 259 -7.58 -11.17 -8.60
C TYR A 259 -7.02 -12.53 -8.23
N GLN A 260 -7.72 -13.26 -7.38
CA GLN A 260 -7.39 -14.66 -7.14
C GLN A 260 -8.05 -15.53 -8.23
N SER A 261 -7.25 -16.28 -8.99
CA SER A 261 -7.69 -17.28 -9.97
C SER A 261 -7.34 -18.67 -9.47
N LYS A 262 -8.03 -19.70 -9.99
CA LYS A 262 -7.68 -21.12 -9.76
C LYS A 262 -6.24 -21.47 -10.18
N THR A 263 -5.64 -20.64 -11.02
CA THR A 263 -4.27 -20.77 -11.56
C THR A 263 -3.25 -19.85 -10.90
N GLY A 264 -3.63 -19.07 -9.87
CA GLY A 264 -2.76 -18.14 -9.16
C GLY A 264 -3.28 -16.71 -9.10
N VAL A 265 -2.48 -15.80 -8.55
CA VAL A 265 -2.85 -14.38 -8.41
C VAL A 265 -2.57 -13.63 -9.70
N ARG A 266 -3.60 -12.98 -10.24
CA ARG A 266 -3.51 -12.07 -11.40
C ARG A 266 -3.59 -10.63 -10.92
N VAL A 267 -2.96 -9.73 -11.66
CA VAL A 267 -2.97 -8.28 -11.35
C VAL A 267 -3.60 -7.53 -12.52
N GLY A 268 -4.43 -6.54 -12.21
CA GLY A 268 -5.06 -5.64 -13.17
C GLY A 268 -4.09 -4.66 -13.81
N ASN A 269 -4.65 -3.75 -14.61
CA ASN A 269 -3.88 -2.82 -15.43
C ASN A 269 -3.44 -1.55 -14.69
N ASN A 270 -4.03 -1.22 -13.53
CA ASN A 270 -3.66 0.00 -12.82
C ASN A 270 -2.25 -0.16 -12.28
N ARG A 271 -1.40 0.83 -12.57
CA ARG A 271 0.01 0.80 -12.18
C ARG A 271 0.48 2.19 -11.80
N LYS A 272 1.21 2.29 -10.70
CA LYS A 272 1.84 3.54 -10.26
C LYS A 272 3.25 3.26 -9.79
N THR A 273 4.20 4.06 -10.26
CA THR A 273 5.62 3.87 -9.96
C THR A 273 6.15 5.07 -9.22
N PHE A 274 6.82 4.81 -8.11
CA PHE A 274 7.58 5.77 -7.33
C PHE A 274 9.05 5.52 -7.56
N ARG A 275 9.82 6.59 -7.70
CA ARG A 275 11.27 6.52 -7.91
C ARG A 275 11.98 7.48 -7.00
N THR A 276 13.12 7.07 -6.52
CA THR A 276 13.99 7.97 -5.77
C THR A 276 15.44 7.51 -5.83
N LEU A 277 16.35 8.44 -5.53
CA LEU A 277 17.75 8.16 -5.31
C LEU A 277 17.98 7.90 -3.82
N VAL A 278 18.74 6.87 -3.55
CA VAL A 278 19.13 6.42 -2.22
C VAL A 278 20.64 6.49 -2.14
N SER A 279 21.15 7.09 -1.06
CA SER A 279 22.58 7.25 -0.82
C SER A 279 22.98 6.43 0.40
N GLY A 280 24.09 5.72 0.32
CA GLY A 280 24.59 4.82 1.33
C GLY A 280 25.06 3.50 0.74
N THR A 281 25.59 2.65 1.60
CA THR A 281 26.02 1.29 1.26
C THR A 281 24.88 0.28 1.46
N LEU A 282 25.02 -0.88 0.84
CA LEU A 282 24.13 -2.01 1.06
C LEU A 282 24.76 -2.99 2.04
N TRP A 283 24.11 -3.15 3.18
CA TRP A 283 24.44 -4.20 4.12
C TRP A 283 23.73 -5.48 3.75
N ARG A 284 24.50 -6.56 3.69
CA ARG A 284 24.01 -7.90 3.43
C ARG A 284 24.07 -8.73 4.71
N THR A 285 23.03 -9.50 4.92
CA THR A 285 22.93 -10.53 5.97
C THR A 285 22.08 -11.66 5.42
N ASN A 286 22.06 -12.80 6.10
CA ASN A 286 21.16 -13.90 5.78
C ASN A 286 20.38 -14.32 7.04
N VAL A 287 19.39 -15.19 6.84
CA VAL A 287 18.66 -15.85 7.94
C VAL A 287 18.43 -17.33 7.62
N ASP A 288 18.73 -18.21 8.58
CA ASP A 288 18.71 -19.66 8.36
C ASP A 288 17.31 -20.22 8.09
N TYR A 289 16.30 -19.69 8.78
CA TYR A 289 14.91 -20.17 8.65
C TYR A 289 14.25 -19.78 7.32
N LEU A 290 14.83 -18.86 6.57
CA LEU A 290 14.44 -18.60 5.18
C LEU A 290 15.45 -19.25 4.25
N GLN A 291 15.86 -20.50 4.48
CA GLN A 291 16.78 -21.22 3.57
C GLN A 291 18.05 -20.42 3.23
N GLN A 292 18.55 -19.62 4.18
CA GLN A 292 19.71 -18.73 4.01
C GLN A 292 19.56 -17.67 2.90
N HIS A 293 18.33 -17.22 2.62
CA HIS A 293 18.11 -16.10 1.70
C HIS A 293 18.87 -14.86 2.16
N ASP A 294 19.49 -14.20 1.19
CA ASP A 294 20.17 -12.93 1.40
C ASP A 294 19.16 -11.80 1.59
N LEU A 295 19.29 -11.13 2.73
CA LEU A 295 18.59 -9.91 3.07
C LEU A 295 19.53 -8.73 2.86
N PHE A 296 19.02 -7.69 2.23
CA PHE A 296 19.76 -6.46 1.96
C PHE A 296 19.13 -5.29 2.69
N PHE A 297 19.94 -4.38 3.21
CA PHE A 297 19.45 -3.17 3.84
C PHE A 297 20.27 -2.00 3.33
N VAL A 298 19.57 -0.95 2.93
CA VAL A 298 20.21 0.34 2.73
C VAL A 298 20.66 0.85 4.09
N GLN A 299 21.93 1.20 4.20
CA GLN A 299 22.46 1.92 5.35
C GLN A 299 22.71 3.37 4.97
N PRO A 300 21.70 4.26 5.14
CA PRO A 300 21.92 5.68 4.92
C PRO A 300 23.05 6.15 5.84
N SER A 301 23.89 7.07 5.36
CA SER A 301 25.07 7.62 6.06
C SER A 301 26.31 6.72 6.19
N GLN A 302 26.28 5.48 5.71
CA GLN A 302 27.48 4.65 5.59
C GLN A 302 27.97 4.60 4.14
N PHE A 303 29.26 4.86 3.95
CA PHE A 303 29.89 4.92 2.64
C PHE A 303 31.10 4.01 2.58
N THR A 304 31.24 3.28 1.50
CA THR A 304 32.35 2.35 1.27
C THR A 304 33.21 2.82 0.09
N VAL A 305 34.51 2.61 0.20
CA VAL A 305 35.48 2.83 -0.88
C VAL A 305 35.93 1.45 -1.37
N SER A 306 36.04 1.23 -2.68
CA SER A 306 36.61 -0.03 -3.19
C SER A 306 38.06 -0.14 -2.72
N GLN A 307 38.41 -1.26 -2.07
CA GLN A 307 39.80 -1.67 -1.90
C GLN A 307 40.36 -2.21 -3.22
#